data_AF-A0A973JRI0-F1
#
_entry.id   AF-A0A973JRI0-F1
#
_cell.length_a   1.000
_cell.length_b   1.000
_cell.length_c   1.000
_cell.angle_alpha   90.00
_cell.angle_beta   90.00
_cell.angle_gamma   90.00
#
_symmetry.space_group_name_H-M   'P 1'
#
loop_
_entity.id
_entity.type
_entity.pdbx_description
1 polymer ?
#
loop_
_entity_poly.entity_id
_entity_poly.type
_entity_poly.pdbx_seq_one_letter_code
_entity_poly.pdbx_strand_id
1 'polypeptide(L)' 'MKTFKIATYNVNSVRIRLPIVLPWLEKNRPSVLCLQETKTEDAKFPAKEFE' A
#
# COMPACT_ATOMS: atom_id res chain seq x y z
N MET A 1 -6.75 13.42 -20.28
CA MET A 1 -6.70 11.99 -19.91
C MET A 1 -6.17 11.87 -18.50
N LYS A 2 -6.72 10.96 -17.68
CA LYS A 2 -6.16 10.66 -16.36
C LYS A 2 -4.89 9.84 -16.56
N THR A 3 -3.74 10.29 -16.06
CA THR A 3 -2.47 9.55 -16.18
C THR A 3 -2.56 8.25 -15.39
N PHE A 4 -2.28 7.11 -16.03
CA PHE A 4 -2.20 5.82 -15.36
C PHE A 4 -0.87 5.74 -14.59
N LYS A 5 -0.94 5.66 -13.27
CA LYS A 5 0.25 5.69 -12.39
C LYS A 5 0.39 4.36 -11.67
N ILE A 6 1.57 3.75 -11.80
CA ILE A 6 1.94 2.54 -11.05
C ILE A 6 3.00 2.91 -10.03
N ALA A 7 2.90 2.38 -8.82
CA ALA A 7 3.90 2.54 -7.78
C ALA A 7 4.28 1.19 -7.18
N THR A 8 5.50 1.12 -6.65
CA THR A 8 6.01 -0.02 -5.90
C THR A 8 6.60 0.45 -4.58
N TYR A 9 6.36 -0.29 -3.49
CA TYR A 9 6.86 0.07 -2.17
C TYR A 9 7.20 -1.17 -1.33
N ASN A 10 8.49 -1.33 -1.02
CA ASN A 10 8.93 -2.23 0.05
C ASN A 10 8.61 -1.57 1.40
N VAL A 11 7.61 -2.10 2.11
CA VAL A 11 7.07 -1.49 3.34
C VAL A 11 7.73 -1.99 4.62
N ASN A 12 8.48 -3.10 4.52
CA ASN A 12 9.11 -3.78 5.65
C ASN A 12 8.13 -3.90 6.85
N SER A 13 7.12 -4.76 6.68
CA SER A 13 5.92 -4.94 7.52
C SER A 13 4.79 -3.95 7.23
N VAL A 14 3.78 -4.39 6.47
CA VAL A 14 2.63 -3.56 6.06
C VAL A 14 1.84 -3.05 7.27
N ARG A 15 1.59 -3.91 8.26
CA ARG A 15 0.77 -3.57 9.43
C ARG A 15 1.43 -2.50 10.31
N ILE A 16 2.75 -2.58 10.49
CA ILE A 16 3.51 -1.58 11.25
C ILE A 16 3.60 -0.27 10.45
N ARG A 17 3.62 -0.35 9.13
CA ARG A 17 3.83 0.80 8.24
C ARG A 17 2.54 1.49 7.78
N LEU A 18 1.35 1.01 8.16
CA LEU A 18 0.06 1.64 7.81
C LEU A 18 0.02 3.16 8.06
N PRO A 19 0.49 3.70 9.21
CA PRO A 19 0.47 5.15 9.46
C PRO A 19 1.31 5.97 8.48
N ILE A 20 2.20 5.33 7.71
CA ILE A 20 3.03 5.97 6.67
C ILE A 20 2.46 5.67 5.27
N VAL A 21 2.00 4.43 5.04
CA VAL A 21 1.48 4.00 3.74
C VAL A 21 0.17 4.71 3.39
N LEU A 22 -0.78 4.83 4.32
CA LEU A 22 -2.10 5.40 4.03
C LEU A 22 -2.03 6.89 3.66
N PRO A 23 -1.33 7.76 4.42
CA PRO A 23 -1.17 9.17 4.01
C PRO A 23 -0.44 9.32 2.67
N TRP A 24 0.55 8.45 2.41
CA TRP A 24 1.23 8.44 1.12
C TRP A 24 0.29 8.03 -0.02
N LEU A 25 -0.56 7.02 0.19
CA LEU A 25 -1.53 6.54 -0.79
C LEU A 25 -2.56 7.63 -1.12
N GLU A 26 -3.12 8.29 -0.10
CA GLU A 26 -4.08 9.39 -0.26
C GLU A 26 -3.52 10.57 -1.06
N LYS A 27 -2.26 10.92 -0.80
CA LYS A 27 -1.57 12.01 -1.48
C LYS A 27 -1.25 11.68 -2.94
N ASN A 28 -0.81 10.45 -3.22
CA ASN A 28 -0.25 10.10 -4.52
C ASN A 28 -1.26 9.48 -5.49
N ARG A 29 -2.31 8.84 -4.96
CA ARG A 29 -3.41 8.18 -5.69
C ARG A 29 -2.94 7.40 -6.93
N PRO A 30 -1.99 6.45 -6.79
CA PRO A 30 -1.62 5.59 -7.89
C PRO A 30 -2.83 4.75 -8.35
N SER A 31 -2.86 4.39 -9.62
CA SER A 31 -3.83 3.44 -10.18
C SER A 31 -3.57 2.02 -9.69
N VAL A 32 -2.30 1.67 -9.45
CA VAL A 32 -1.88 0.39 -8.87
C VAL A 32 -0.71 0.64 -7.92
N LEU A 33 -0.78 0.05 -6.72
CA LEU A 33 0.32 0.02 -5.75
C LEU A 33 0.73 -1.45 -5.50
N CYS A 34 1.97 -1.80 -5.82
CA CYS A 34 2.55 -3.10 -5.50
C CYS A 34 3.36 -3.01 -4.19
N LEU A 35 3.06 -3.87 -3.22
CA LEU A 35 3.76 -3.91 -1.93
C LEU A 35 4.75 -5.08 -1.87
N GLN A 36 5.93 -4.86 -1.29
CA GLN A 36 6.92 -5.91 -0.98
C GLN A 36 7.22 -5.95 0.51
N GLU A 37 7.72 -7.09 1.00
CA GLU A 37 7.99 -7.32 2.42
C GLU A 37 6.80 -6.96 3.33
N THR A 38 5.60 -7.43 3.01
CA THR A 38 4.41 -7.21 3.84
C THR A 38 4.56 -7.82 5.23
N LYS A 39 5.39 -8.88 5.39
CA LYS A 39 5.70 -9.58 6.65
C LYS A 39 4.45 -9.93 7.46
N THR A 40 3.43 -10.39 6.76
CA THR A 40 2.16 -10.81 7.35
C THR A 40 1.61 -11.99 6.57
N GLU A 41 0.94 -12.89 7.26
CA GLU A 41 0.12 -13.94 6.64
C GLU A 41 -1.10 -13.32 5.96
N ASP A 42 -1.62 -13.98 4.93
CA ASP A 42 -2.77 -13.51 4.13
C ASP A 42 -3.99 -13.20 4.99
N ALA A 43 -4.33 -14.09 5.93
CA ALA A 43 -5.46 -13.91 6.85
C ALA A 43 -5.32 -12.69 7.79
N LYS A 44 -4.09 -12.17 7.93
CA LYS A 44 -3.76 -11.01 8.77
C LYS A 44 -3.45 -9.77 7.92
N PHE A 45 -3.53 -9.86 6.59
CA PHE A 45 -3.29 -8.72 5.73
C PHE A 45 -4.39 -7.66 5.96
N PRO A 46 -4.04 -6.37 6.16
CA PRO A 46 -5.02 -5.33 6.47
C PRO A 46 -5.74 -4.83 5.21
N ALA A 47 -6.44 -5.72 4.49
CA ALA A 47 -7.06 -5.41 3.20
C ALA A 47 -8.05 -4.24 3.27
N LYS A 48 -8.83 -4.17 4.36
CA LYS A 48 -9.84 -3.12 4.61
C LYS A 48 -9.28 -1.70 4.63
N GLU A 49 -7.98 -1.54 4.89
CA GLU A 49 -7.32 -0.23 4.89
C GLU A 49 -7.00 0.27 3.46
N PHE A 50 -7.14 -0.60 2.45
CA PHE A 50 -6.84 -0.31 1.03
C PHE A 50 -8.08 -0.34 0.12
N GLU A 51 -9.27 -0.61 0.68
CA GLU A 51 -10.58 -0.57 -0.01
C GLU A 51 -11.19 0.84 0.06
#